data_AF-A0A9P3PAH3-F1
#
_entry.id   AF-A0A9P3PAH3-F1
#
_cell.length_a   1.000
_cell.length_b   1.000
_cell.length_c   1.000
_cell.angle_alpha   90.00
_cell.angle_beta   90.00
_cell.angle_gamma   90.00
#
_symmetry.space_group_name_H-M   'P 1'
#
loop_
_entity.id
_entity.type
_entity.pdbx_description
1 polymer ?
#
loop_
_entity_poly.entity_id
_entity_poly.type
_entity_poly.pdbx_seq_one_letter_code
_entity_poly.pdbx_strand_id
1 'polypeptide(L)'
;MNHGDVLVIGGTSDARAICQQLDAADVRYTLSVATPTGERLAGDIRGQIRCGRMEWQQMAEWLRAQRTRWVIDASHPYAEVVSQNIVRACASVGVLLSRYQRPEQLSDLRHPLLHVVGDLNEACAVARRFGERILLTTGSKDLAAWRAGLAEKTLLARVLPVPEVVQHCSDLGFGVGEIFALCGPFSAEFNAAFYRQCRADVVVTKASGAEGGYQEKVQPCLDAGIPCIVITRPAPLVKGDELLQSQADFTARLTRWLSAT
;
A
#
# COMPACT_ATOMS: atom_id res chain seq x y z
N MET A 1 -30.29 -7.76 -6.91
CA MET A 1 -30.17 -7.88 -5.44
C MET A 1 -29.35 -6.70 -4.98
N ASN A 2 -29.73 -5.99 -3.92
CA ASN A 2 -28.96 -4.85 -3.39
C ASN A 2 -27.75 -5.40 -2.63
N HIS A 3 -26.53 -5.14 -3.12
CA HIS A 3 -25.27 -5.64 -2.56
C HIS A 3 -24.73 -4.79 -1.38
N GLY A 4 -25.57 -3.95 -0.76
CA GLY A 4 -25.27 -3.25 0.48
C GLY A 4 -25.17 -1.73 0.31
N ASP A 5 -25.44 -1.02 1.40
CA ASP A 5 -25.50 0.45 1.43
C ASP A 5 -24.08 1.06 1.50
N VAL A 6 -23.08 0.24 1.84
CA VAL A 6 -21.67 0.63 1.98
C VAL A 6 -20.77 -0.23 1.09
N LEU A 7 -19.78 0.38 0.45
CA LEU A 7 -18.69 -0.31 -0.24
C LEU A 7 -17.37 -0.07 0.50
N VAL A 8 -16.75 -1.14 1.01
CA VAL A 8 -15.41 -1.10 1.57
C VAL A 8 -14.43 -1.56 0.49
N ILE A 9 -13.42 -0.76 0.17
CA ILE A 9 -12.39 -1.14 -0.80
C ILE A 9 -11.10 -1.46 -0.03
N GLY A 10 -10.57 -2.66 -0.19
CA GLY A 10 -9.49 -3.10 0.68
C GLY A 10 -8.83 -4.43 0.30
N GLY A 11 -8.46 -5.19 1.33
CA GLY A 11 -7.48 -6.29 1.29
C GLY A 11 -6.36 -6.10 2.32
N THR A 12 -6.54 -5.16 3.24
CA THR A 12 -5.68 -4.87 4.39
C THR A 12 -6.34 -5.39 5.67
N SER A 13 -5.56 -5.56 6.75
CA SER A 13 -6.10 -5.83 8.09
C SER A 13 -7.06 -4.74 8.56
N ASP A 14 -6.77 -3.48 8.22
CA ASP A 14 -7.62 -2.31 8.51
C ASP A 14 -9.00 -2.42 7.83
N ALA A 15 -9.05 -2.83 6.56
CA ALA A 15 -10.32 -3.05 5.85
C ALA A 15 -11.16 -4.15 6.51
N ARG A 16 -10.52 -5.23 6.97
CA ARG A 16 -11.21 -6.30 7.70
C ARG A 16 -11.77 -5.81 9.04
N ALA A 17 -11.01 -5.03 9.80
CA ALA A 17 -11.48 -4.46 11.07
C ALA A 17 -12.68 -3.53 10.85
N ILE A 18 -12.68 -2.73 9.78
CA ILE A 18 -13.83 -1.91 9.37
C ILE A 18 -15.06 -2.78 9.06
N CYS A 19 -14.89 -3.85 8.28
CA CYS A 19 -15.96 -4.80 7.99
C CYS A 19 -16.56 -5.41 9.27
N GLN A 20 -15.72 -5.77 10.25
CA GLN A 20 -16.18 -6.30 11.54
C GLN A 20 -16.96 -5.26 12.37
N GLN A 21 -16.59 -3.99 12.30
CA GLN A 21 -17.38 -2.92 12.92
C GLN A 21 -18.73 -2.70 12.22
N LEU A 22 -18.75 -2.77 10.88
CA LEU A 22 -20.00 -2.72 10.11
C LEU A 22 -20.90 -3.92 10.42
N ASP A 23 -20.31 -5.12 10.58
CA ASP A 23 -21.00 -6.29 11.09
C ASP A 23 -21.57 -5.96 12.48
N ALA A 24 -20.79 -5.51 13.46
CA ALA A 24 -21.31 -5.23 14.80
C ALA A 24 -22.49 -4.21 14.82
N ALA A 25 -22.53 -3.30 13.85
CA ALA A 25 -23.59 -2.30 13.68
C ALA A 25 -24.76 -2.74 12.77
N ASP A 26 -24.75 -3.98 12.29
CA ASP A 26 -25.74 -4.56 11.36
C ASP A 26 -25.93 -3.76 10.05
N VAL A 27 -24.84 -3.16 9.57
CA VAL A 27 -24.81 -2.43 8.30
C VAL A 27 -24.52 -3.40 7.17
N ARG A 28 -25.30 -3.33 6.08
CA ARG A 28 -25.05 -4.13 4.88
C ARG A 28 -23.96 -3.51 4.02
N TYR A 29 -22.93 -4.28 3.69
CA TYR A 29 -21.82 -3.81 2.85
C TYR A 29 -21.30 -4.88 1.89
N THR A 30 -20.54 -4.42 0.91
CA THR A 30 -19.64 -5.25 0.09
C THR A 30 -18.19 -4.86 0.35
N LEU A 31 -17.33 -5.85 0.55
CA LEU A 31 -15.87 -5.71 0.53
C LEU A 31 -15.34 -6.00 -0.89
N SER A 32 -14.74 -5.01 -1.54
CA SER A 32 -14.06 -5.18 -2.83
C SER A 32 -12.56 -5.34 -2.63
N VAL A 33 -12.01 -6.46 -3.12
CA VAL A 33 -10.58 -6.79 -3.08
C VAL A 33 -10.02 -6.95 -4.48
N ALA A 34 -8.75 -6.61 -4.67
CA ALA A 34 -8.12 -6.66 -6.00
C ALA A 34 -7.67 -8.07 -6.43
N THR A 35 -7.47 -9.00 -5.47
CA THR A 35 -6.85 -10.31 -5.73
C THR A 35 -7.47 -11.44 -4.90
N PRO A 36 -7.35 -12.71 -5.32
CA PRO A 36 -7.79 -13.87 -4.54
C PRO A 36 -7.11 -13.98 -3.16
N THR A 37 -5.88 -13.48 -3.02
CA THR A 37 -5.22 -13.41 -1.71
C THR A 37 -5.94 -12.44 -0.77
N GLY A 38 -6.38 -11.29 -1.27
CA GLY A 38 -7.17 -10.34 -0.49
C GLY A 38 -8.51 -10.92 -0.05
N GLU A 39 -9.14 -11.73 -0.89
CA GLU A 39 -10.38 -12.45 -0.57
C GLU A 39 -10.18 -13.46 0.57
N ARG A 40 -9.12 -14.26 0.52
CA ARG A 40 -8.76 -15.17 1.63
C ARG A 40 -8.48 -14.45 2.94
N LEU A 41 -7.91 -13.24 2.88
CA LEU A 41 -7.59 -12.44 4.07
C LEU A 41 -8.82 -11.79 4.72
N ALA A 42 -9.95 -11.69 3.99
CA ALA A 42 -11.19 -11.15 4.53
C ALA A 42 -11.69 -11.95 5.75
N GLY A 43 -11.51 -13.27 5.72
CA GLY A 43 -11.93 -14.17 6.81
C GLY A 43 -13.44 -14.16 7.02
N ASP A 44 -13.86 -14.34 8.27
CA ASP A 44 -15.28 -14.42 8.66
C ASP A 44 -15.89 -13.02 8.80
N ILE A 45 -16.37 -12.49 7.68
CA ILE A 45 -17.18 -11.27 7.61
C ILE A 45 -18.60 -11.60 7.13
N ARG A 46 -19.61 -10.84 7.55
CA ARG A 46 -21.01 -11.07 7.11
C ARG A 46 -21.34 -10.42 5.77
N GLY A 47 -20.58 -9.41 5.37
CA GLY A 47 -20.74 -8.71 4.09
C GLY A 47 -20.36 -9.56 2.88
N GLN A 48 -20.77 -9.11 1.69
CA GLN A 48 -20.40 -9.79 0.46
C GLN A 48 -18.97 -9.46 0.07
N ILE A 49 -18.29 -10.38 -0.61
CA ILE A 49 -16.94 -10.16 -1.14
C ILE A 49 -16.99 -10.12 -2.66
N ARG A 50 -16.35 -9.12 -3.24
CA ARG A 50 -16.12 -9.01 -4.68
C ARG A 50 -14.62 -9.01 -4.96
N CYS A 51 -14.17 -9.94 -5.80
CA CYS A 51 -12.79 -10.03 -6.24
C CYS A 51 -12.62 -9.42 -7.66
N GLY A 52 -11.56 -8.63 -7.84
CA GLY A 52 -11.14 -8.07 -9.13
C GLY A 52 -10.99 -6.55 -9.10
N ARG A 53 -10.17 -6.02 -10.00
CA ARG A 53 -9.99 -4.56 -10.13
C ARG A 53 -11.22 -3.92 -10.80
N MET A 54 -11.40 -2.62 -10.55
CA MET A 54 -12.38 -1.78 -11.24
C MET A 54 -11.72 -0.47 -11.63
N GLU A 55 -11.86 -0.09 -12.89
CA GLU A 55 -11.61 1.28 -13.31
C GLU A 55 -12.74 2.19 -12.86
N TRP A 56 -12.49 3.50 -12.84
CA TRP A 56 -13.42 4.47 -12.24
C TRP A 56 -14.83 4.44 -12.88
N GLN A 57 -14.95 4.18 -14.19
CA GLN A 57 -16.26 4.06 -14.85
C GLN A 57 -17.04 2.84 -14.35
N GLN A 58 -16.38 1.69 -14.28
CA GLN A 58 -16.98 0.44 -13.79
C GLN A 58 -17.40 0.59 -12.33
N MET A 59 -16.59 1.28 -11.53
CA MET A 59 -16.92 1.59 -10.14
C MET A 59 -18.13 2.51 -10.05
N ALA A 60 -18.20 3.57 -10.85
CA ALA A 60 -19.37 4.47 -10.88
C ALA A 60 -20.66 3.74 -11.28
N GLU A 61 -20.61 2.87 -12.29
CA GLU A 61 -21.74 2.02 -12.69
C GLU A 61 -22.18 1.09 -11.56
N TRP A 62 -21.23 0.44 -10.89
CA TRP A 62 -21.49 -0.42 -9.75
C TRP A 62 -22.16 0.34 -8.60
N LEU A 63 -21.63 1.52 -8.23
CA LEU A 63 -22.17 2.35 -7.15
C LEU A 63 -23.64 2.72 -7.42
N ARG A 64 -23.99 3.08 -8.66
CA ARG A 64 -25.38 3.36 -9.05
C ARG A 64 -26.25 2.11 -9.00
N ALA A 65 -25.78 1.01 -9.58
CA ALA A 65 -26.52 -0.25 -9.63
C ALA A 65 -26.84 -0.80 -8.23
N GLN A 66 -25.91 -0.62 -7.29
CA GLN A 66 -26.07 -1.07 -5.91
C GLN A 66 -26.72 -0.04 -4.99
N ARG A 67 -27.00 1.17 -5.48
CA ARG A 67 -27.49 2.29 -4.67
C ARG A 67 -26.60 2.53 -3.44
N THR A 68 -25.30 2.40 -3.63
CA THR A 68 -24.31 2.60 -2.57
C THR A 68 -24.39 4.04 -2.08
N ARG A 69 -24.41 4.22 -0.77
CA ARG A 69 -24.53 5.53 -0.12
C ARG A 69 -23.21 6.00 0.47
N TRP A 70 -22.30 5.07 0.76
CA TRP A 70 -21.01 5.37 1.36
C TRP A 70 -19.92 4.44 0.83
N VAL A 71 -18.81 5.01 0.38
CA VAL A 71 -17.58 4.29 0.04
C VAL A 71 -16.54 4.56 1.11
N ILE A 72 -15.90 3.49 1.59
CA ILE A 72 -14.77 3.55 2.52
C ILE A 72 -13.54 3.01 1.79
N ASP A 73 -12.62 3.90 1.44
CA ASP A 73 -11.32 3.52 0.91
C ASP A 73 -10.42 3.07 2.07
N ALA A 74 -10.25 1.76 2.25
CA ALA A 74 -9.32 1.14 3.18
C ALA A 74 -8.19 0.39 2.42
N SER A 75 -7.93 0.78 1.16
CA SER A 75 -6.85 0.24 0.36
C SER A 75 -5.47 0.62 0.93
N HIS A 76 -4.41 -0.06 0.50
CA HIS A 76 -3.06 0.22 1.00
C HIS A 76 -2.64 1.69 0.71
N PRO A 77 -1.95 2.41 1.61
CA PRO A 77 -1.60 3.84 1.41
C PRO A 77 -0.84 4.17 0.12
N TYR A 78 -0.07 3.21 -0.41
CA TYR A 78 0.68 3.36 -1.68
C TYR A 78 -0.12 2.92 -2.92
N ALA A 79 -1.43 2.69 -2.78
CA ALA A 79 -2.31 2.27 -3.87
C ALA A 79 -2.96 3.47 -4.58
N GLU A 80 -2.14 4.44 -5.01
CA GLU A 80 -2.61 5.74 -5.53
C GLU A 80 -3.62 5.62 -6.67
N VAL A 81 -3.38 4.71 -7.63
CA VAL A 81 -4.28 4.50 -8.78
C VAL A 81 -5.69 4.12 -8.34
N VAL A 82 -5.83 3.21 -7.37
CA VAL A 82 -7.17 2.83 -6.90
C VAL A 82 -7.80 3.98 -6.11
N SER A 83 -7.06 4.68 -5.26
CA SER A 83 -7.59 5.86 -4.55
C SER A 83 -8.04 6.97 -5.52
N GLN A 84 -7.31 7.22 -6.61
CA GLN A 84 -7.70 8.16 -7.66
C GLN A 84 -8.99 7.71 -8.37
N ASN A 85 -9.08 6.42 -8.71
CA ASN A 85 -10.28 5.85 -9.32
C ASN A 85 -11.50 5.96 -8.39
N ILE A 86 -11.32 5.73 -7.09
CA ILE A 86 -12.38 5.85 -6.07
C ILE A 86 -12.88 7.29 -5.98
N VAL A 87 -11.97 8.25 -5.81
CA VAL A 87 -12.32 9.68 -5.71
C VAL A 87 -13.10 10.12 -6.94
N ARG A 88 -12.63 9.74 -8.14
CA ARG A 88 -13.28 10.08 -9.40
C ARG A 88 -14.67 9.43 -9.52
N ALA A 89 -14.78 8.15 -9.19
CA ALA A 89 -16.05 7.43 -9.22
C ALA A 89 -17.07 8.08 -8.28
N CYS A 90 -16.72 8.26 -7.00
CA CYS A 90 -17.59 8.83 -5.98
C CYS A 90 -18.05 10.24 -6.34
N ALA A 91 -17.14 11.10 -6.79
CA ALA A 91 -17.46 12.45 -7.25
C ALA A 91 -18.45 12.44 -8.44
N SER A 92 -18.28 11.51 -9.38
CA SER A 92 -19.15 11.41 -10.56
C SER A 92 -20.59 10.95 -10.25
N VAL A 93 -20.82 10.30 -9.12
CA VAL A 93 -22.13 9.77 -8.72
C VAL A 93 -22.70 10.42 -7.46
N GLY A 94 -21.98 11.36 -6.86
CA GLY A 94 -22.40 12.05 -5.63
C GLY A 94 -22.45 11.14 -4.39
N VAL A 95 -21.61 10.09 -4.35
CA VAL A 95 -21.56 9.16 -3.21
C VAL A 95 -20.53 9.65 -2.18
N LEU A 96 -20.89 9.57 -0.90
CA LEU A 96 -20.00 9.90 0.20
C LEU A 96 -18.75 9.02 0.17
N LEU A 97 -17.58 9.63 0.34
CA LEU A 97 -16.30 8.93 0.39
C LEU A 97 -15.57 9.26 1.69
N SER A 98 -15.22 8.23 2.45
CA SER A 98 -14.23 8.33 3.53
C SER A 98 -12.98 7.53 3.18
N ARG A 99 -11.82 7.99 3.66
CA ARG A 99 -10.54 7.30 3.55
C ARG A 99 -10.12 6.84 4.93
N TYR A 100 -9.93 5.54 5.12
CA TYR A 100 -9.26 5.03 6.29
C TYR A 100 -7.76 4.90 6.03
N GLN A 101 -6.96 5.69 6.72
CA GLN A 101 -5.50 5.65 6.63
C GLN A 101 -4.88 6.05 7.97
N ARG A 102 -4.29 5.07 8.66
CA ARG A 102 -3.52 5.30 9.89
C ARG A 102 -2.44 6.38 9.67
N PRO A 103 -2.17 7.25 10.66
CA PRO A 103 -1.10 8.22 10.57
C PRO A 103 0.22 7.52 10.23
N GLU A 104 1.06 8.21 9.47
CA GLU A 104 2.40 7.71 9.24
C GLU A 104 3.20 7.85 10.53
N GLN A 105 3.66 6.72 11.06
CA GLN A 105 4.59 6.69 12.18
C GLN A 105 5.99 6.52 11.60
N LEU A 106 6.60 7.64 11.21
CA LEU A 106 8.05 7.68 11.00
C LEU A 106 8.70 7.79 12.38
N SER A 107 9.76 7.02 12.62
CA SER A 107 10.58 7.24 13.80
C SER A 107 11.26 8.61 13.69
N ASP A 108 11.51 9.29 14.81
CA ASP A 108 12.35 10.50 14.88
C ASP A 108 13.83 10.26 14.56
N LEU A 109 14.16 9.08 14.01
CA LEU A 109 15.49 8.68 13.59
C LEU A 109 16.00 9.67 12.54
N ARG A 110 17.08 10.36 12.89
CA ARG A 110 17.81 11.26 12.00
C ARG A 110 19.21 10.70 11.85
N HIS A 111 19.63 10.51 10.60
CA HIS A 111 20.97 10.02 10.29
C HIS A 111 21.45 10.62 8.97
N PRO A 112 22.74 10.97 8.80
CA PRO A 112 23.26 11.55 7.54
C PRO A 112 23.05 10.68 6.29
N LEU A 113 22.96 9.36 6.50
CA LEU A 113 22.71 8.36 5.45
C LEU A 113 21.22 7.99 5.29
N LEU A 114 20.32 8.61 6.06
CA LEU A 114 18.88 8.40 5.94
C LEU A 114 18.26 9.53 5.11
N HIS A 115 17.71 9.18 3.95
CA HIS A 115 17.07 10.12 3.04
C HIS A 115 15.58 9.83 2.97
N VAL A 116 14.76 10.78 3.42
CA VAL A 116 13.29 10.68 3.35
C VAL A 116 12.82 11.48 2.14
N VAL A 117 12.04 10.85 1.27
CA VAL A 117 11.57 11.43 0.00
C VAL A 117 10.09 11.15 -0.22
N GLY A 118 9.42 12.01 -0.97
CA GLY A 118 7.97 11.93 -1.21
C GLY A 118 7.55 10.89 -2.22
N ASP A 119 8.40 10.61 -3.21
CA ASP A 119 8.05 9.75 -4.35
C ASP A 119 9.26 9.05 -4.99
N LEU A 120 8.98 8.24 -6.03
CA LEU A 120 9.98 7.48 -6.77
C LEU A 120 10.95 8.39 -7.55
N ASN A 121 10.51 9.53 -8.07
CA ASN A 121 11.36 10.41 -8.86
C ASN A 121 12.41 11.08 -7.97
N GLU A 122 11.99 11.58 -6.80
CA GLU A 122 12.90 12.09 -5.77
C GLU A 122 13.85 10.99 -5.29
N ALA A 123 13.34 9.77 -5.08
CA ALA A 123 14.16 8.64 -4.69
C ALA A 123 15.24 8.32 -5.74
N CYS A 124 14.90 8.33 -7.03
CA CYS A 124 15.86 8.18 -8.13
C CYS A 124 16.91 9.31 -8.12
N ALA A 125 16.49 10.57 -7.94
CA ALA A 125 17.41 11.71 -7.89
C ALA A 125 18.42 11.59 -6.74
N VAL A 126 17.98 11.12 -5.57
CA VAL A 126 18.86 10.86 -4.43
C VAL A 126 19.77 9.66 -4.70
N ALA A 127 19.22 8.55 -5.20
CA ALA A 127 19.96 7.30 -5.42
C ALA A 127 21.12 7.46 -6.41
N ARG A 128 20.97 8.32 -7.44
CA ARG A 128 22.02 8.62 -8.43
C ARG A 128 23.33 9.15 -7.83
N ARG A 129 23.27 9.74 -6.63
CA ARG A 129 24.43 10.32 -5.94
C ARG A 129 25.36 9.27 -5.32
N PHE A 130 24.94 8.00 -5.30
CA PHE A 130 25.62 6.91 -4.62
C PHE A 130 26.09 5.84 -5.62
N GLY A 131 26.51 4.68 -5.10
CA GLY A 131 27.10 3.59 -5.88
C GLY A 131 26.16 2.96 -6.92
N GLU A 132 26.60 1.85 -7.49
CA GLU A 132 25.99 1.25 -8.68
C GLU A 132 24.86 0.28 -8.36
N ARG A 133 24.86 -0.32 -7.16
CA ARG A 133 23.96 -1.42 -6.80
C ARG A 133 22.86 -0.94 -5.85
N ILE A 134 21.64 -0.86 -6.37
CA ILE A 134 20.48 -0.33 -5.64
C ILE A 134 19.54 -1.48 -5.29
N LEU A 135 19.42 -1.77 -3.99
CA LEU A 135 18.50 -2.76 -3.48
C LEU A 135 17.12 -2.17 -3.24
N LEU A 136 16.18 -2.55 -4.11
CA LEU A 136 14.78 -2.17 -4.05
C LEU A 136 14.01 -3.14 -3.15
N THR A 137 13.63 -2.67 -1.97
CA THR A 137 12.73 -3.38 -1.05
C THR A 137 11.29 -2.88 -1.13
N THR A 138 10.93 -2.24 -2.25
CA THR A 138 9.65 -1.55 -2.49
C THR A 138 8.56 -2.44 -3.13
N GLY A 139 8.89 -3.70 -3.41
CA GLY A 139 8.03 -4.65 -4.13
C GLY A 139 8.14 -4.51 -5.65
N SER A 140 7.30 -5.27 -6.37
CA SER A 140 7.39 -5.41 -7.83
C SER A 140 6.65 -4.36 -8.65
N LYS A 141 5.63 -3.71 -8.07
CA LYS A 141 4.68 -2.83 -8.79
C LYS A 141 5.36 -1.72 -9.58
N ASP A 142 6.38 -1.11 -9.01
CA ASP A 142 6.99 0.12 -9.54
C ASP A 142 8.34 -0.18 -10.25
N LEU A 143 8.69 -1.45 -10.47
CA LEU A 143 10.00 -1.84 -11.04
C LEU A 143 10.25 -1.29 -12.43
N ALA A 144 9.21 -1.15 -13.26
CA ALA A 144 9.32 -0.53 -14.58
C ALA A 144 9.76 0.94 -14.48
N ALA A 145 9.18 1.69 -13.53
CA ALA A 145 9.53 3.08 -13.27
C ALA A 145 10.95 3.19 -12.69
N TRP A 146 11.35 2.28 -11.81
CA TRP A 146 12.72 2.21 -11.32
C TRP A 146 13.75 1.96 -12.43
N ARG A 147 13.48 1.01 -13.33
CA ARG A 147 14.35 0.72 -14.49
C ARG A 147 14.50 1.94 -15.40
N ALA A 148 13.39 2.63 -15.69
CA ALA A 148 13.43 3.85 -16.48
C ALA A 148 14.17 5.00 -15.76
N GLY A 149 13.93 5.13 -14.45
CA GLY A 149 14.47 6.20 -13.62
C GLY A 149 15.93 6.02 -13.19
N LEU A 150 16.51 4.83 -13.33
CA LEU A 150 17.89 4.48 -12.94
C LEU A 150 18.51 3.50 -13.95
N ALA A 151 18.35 3.79 -15.24
CA ALA A 151 18.79 2.90 -16.33
C ALA A 151 20.30 2.59 -16.30
N GLU A 152 21.08 3.47 -15.70
CA GLU A 152 22.54 3.36 -15.52
C GLU A 152 22.96 2.46 -14.35
N LYS A 153 22.03 2.12 -13.44
CA LYS A 153 22.33 1.39 -12.19
C LYS A 153 21.96 -0.08 -12.29
N THR A 154 22.63 -0.90 -11.46
CA THR A 154 22.22 -2.30 -11.22
C THR A 154 21.12 -2.33 -10.17
N LEU A 155 19.91 -2.73 -10.58
CA LEU A 155 18.76 -2.81 -9.68
C LEU A 155 18.59 -4.22 -9.14
N LEU A 156 18.54 -4.36 -7.82
CA LEU A 156 18.28 -5.62 -7.14
C LEU A 156 16.85 -5.57 -6.57
N ALA A 157 15.94 -6.41 -7.07
CA ALA A 157 14.54 -6.41 -6.69
C ALA A 157 14.25 -7.48 -5.65
N ARG A 158 13.85 -7.08 -4.44
CA ARG A 158 13.22 -7.99 -3.47
C ARG A 158 11.71 -7.99 -3.66
N VAL A 159 11.16 -9.14 -4.07
CA VAL A 159 9.76 -9.30 -4.46
C VAL A 159 9.13 -10.51 -3.80
N LEU A 160 7.79 -10.60 -3.83
CA LEU A 160 7.09 -11.78 -3.30
C LEU A 160 7.34 -13.00 -4.19
N PRO A 161 7.40 -14.22 -3.61
CA PRO A 161 7.62 -15.46 -4.34
C PRO A 161 6.34 -15.94 -5.03
N VAL A 162 5.82 -15.12 -5.95
CA VAL A 162 4.63 -15.41 -6.76
C VAL A 162 5.06 -15.54 -8.23
N PRO A 163 4.64 -16.59 -8.96
CA PRO A 163 5.08 -16.82 -10.34
C PRO A 163 4.90 -15.61 -11.26
N GLU A 164 3.73 -14.97 -11.20
CA GLU A 164 3.41 -13.75 -11.99
C GLU A 164 4.36 -12.59 -11.66
N VAL A 165 4.78 -12.47 -10.40
CA VAL A 165 5.68 -11.40 -9.95
C VAL A 165 7.11 -11.65 -10.43
N VAL A 166 7.58 -12.90 -10.38
CA VAL A 166 8.90 -13.28 -10.90
C VAL A 166 8.93 -13.12 -12.41
N GLN A 167 7.87 -13.55 -13.11
CA GLN A 167 7.73 -13.36 -14.55
C GLN A 167 7.76 -11.87 -14.91
N HIS A 168 7.03 -11.03 -14.18
CA HIS A 168 7.06 -9.58 -14.40
C HIS A 168 8.48 -8.98 -14.25
N CYS A 169 9.28 -9.46 -13.31
CA CYS A 169 10.68 -9.03 -13.18
C CYS A 169 11.51 -9.43 -14.41
N SER A 170 11.35 -10.68 -14.88
CA SER A 170 12.02 -11.18 -16.09
C SER A 170 11.62 -10.38 -17.33
N ASP A 171 10.33 -10.04 -17.49
CA ASP A 171 9.81 -9.25 -18.61
C ASP A 171 10.39 -7.81 -18.62
N LEU A 172 10.73 -7.27 -17.44
CA LEU A 172 11.43 -5.98 -17.29
C LEU A 172 12.96 -6.09 -17.45
N GLY A 173 13.46 -7.29 -17.77
CA GLY A 173 14.86 -7.57 -18.05
C GLY A 173 15.74 -7.67 -16.80
N PHE A 174 15.17 -7.99 -15.63
CA PHE A 174 15.98 -8.33 -14.45
C PHE A 174 16.63 -9.71 -14.63
N GLY A 175 17.93 -9.80 -14.40
CA GLY A 175 18.70 -11.04 -14.45
C GLY A 175 18.51 -11.92 -13.22
N VAL A 176 18.96 -13.18 -13.31
CA VAL A 176 18.83 -14.18 -12.23
C VAL A 176 19.50 -13.76 -10.90
N GLY A 177 20.55 -12.94 -10.97
CA GLY A 177 21.23 -12.39 -9.77
C GLY A 177 20.62 -11.09 -9.23
N GLU A 178 19.55 -10.60 -9.87
CA GLU A 178 18.91 -9.33 -9.55
C GLU A 178 17.52 -9.52 -8.94
N ILE A 179 17.00 -10.75 -8.88
CA ILE A 179 15.67 -11.07 -8.36
C ILE A 179 15.81 -11.88 -7.06
N PHE A 180 15.25 -11.35 -5.97
CA PHE A 180 15.19 -12.01 -4.67
C PHE A 180 13.73 -12.21 -4.26
N ALA A 181 13.21 -13.40 -4.59
CA ALA A 181 11.84 -13.81 -4.28
C ALA A 181 11.73 -14.30 -2.83
N LEU A 182 11.29 -13.45 -1.91
CA LEU A 182 11.28 -13.70 -0.47
C LEU A 182 9.96 -13.21 0.17
N CYS A 183 9.47 -13.92 1.18
CA CYS A 183 8.30 -13.50 1.96
C CYS A 183 8.72 -13.15 3.39
N GLY A 184 8.32 -11.97 3.87
CA GLY A 184 8.57 -11.53 5.23
C GLY A 184 7.54 -12.06 6.24
N PRO A 185 7.55 -11.55 7.50
CA PRO A 185 8.38 -10.45 7.99
C PRO A 185 9.87 -10.80 8.06
N PHE A 186 10.73 -9.79 7.97
CA PHE A 186 12.19 -9.94 8.03
C PHE A 186 12.72 -9.25 9.28
N SER A 187 13.54 -9.95 10.07
CA SER A 187 14.22 -9.35 11.22
C SER A 187 15.33 -8.38 10.78
N ALA A 188 15.78 -7.54 11.72
CA ALA A 188 16.92 -6.67 11.51
C ALA A 188 18.19 -7.46 11.15
N GLU A 189 18.45 -8.61 11.81
CA GLU A 189 19.62 -9.43 11.52
C GLU A 189 19.56 -10.04 10.11
N PHE A 190 18.38 -10.50 9.69
CA PHE A 190 18.19 -10.99 8.32
C PHE A 190 18.46 -9.88 7.31
N ASN A 191 17.88 -8.69 7.50
CA ASN A 191 18.10 -7.57 6.59
C ASN A 191 19.59 -7.18 6.55
N ALA A 192 20.29 -7.14 7.68
CA ALA A 192 21.73 -6.88 7.73
C ALA A 192 22.53 -7.88 6.89
N ALA A 193 22.27 -9.18 7.06
CA ALA A 193 22.92 -10.23 6.30
C ALA A 193 22.58 -10.14 4.80
N PHE A 194 21.32 -9.86 4.49
CA PHE A 194 20.81 -9.75 3.13
C PHE A 194 21.42 -8.55 2.38
N TYR A 195 21.57 -7.39 3.03
CA TYR A 195 22.19 -6.20 2.45
C TYR A 195 23.66 -6.46 2.10
N ARG A 196 24.39 -7.14 2.99
CA ARG A 196 25.77 -7.60 2.70
C ARG A 196 25.82 -8.60 1.56
N GLN A 197 24.94 -9.59 1.53
CA GLN A 197 24.87 -10.60 0.46
C GLN A 197 24.60 -9.95 -0.90
N CYS A 198 23.71 -8.95 -0.95
CA CYS A 198 23.39 -8.19 -2.15
C CYS A 198 24.54 -7.27 -2.60
N ARG A 199 25.50 -6.97 -1.70
CA ARG A 199 26.49 -5.91 -1.86
C ARG A 199 25.79 -4.61 -2.26
N ALA A 200 24.78 -4.23 -1.49
CA ALA A 200 23.97 -3.05 -1.78
C ALA A 200 24.77 -1.78 -1.45
N ASP A 201 24.86 -0.87 -2.42
CA ASP A 201 25.42 0.48 -2.20
C ASP A 201 24.35 1.44 -1.68
N VAL A 202 23.09 1.17 -1.99
CA VAL A 202 21.91 1.91 -1.52
C VAL A 202 20.77 0.93 -1.29
N VAL A 203 20.02 1.13 -0.21
CA VAL A 203 18.74 0.44 0.00
C VAL A 203 17.60 1.43 -0.15
N VAL A 204 16.62 1.10 -0.99
CA VAL A 204 15.37 1.83 -1.10
C VAL A 204 14.25 1.05 -0.43
N THR A 205 13.48 1.72 0.42
CA THR A 205 12.32 1.14 1.09
C THR A 205 11.13 2.09 1.13
N LYS A 206 9.96 1.56 1.50
CA LYS A 206 8.75 2.34 1.75
C LYS A 206 8.54 2.47 3.25
N ALA A 207 8.11 3.64 3.71
CA ALA A 207 7.65 3.88 5.08
C ALA A 207 6.45 2.98 5.38
N SER A 208 6.74 1.80 5.93
CA SER A 208 5.78 0.69 6.04
C SER A 208 5.15 0.58 7.44
N GLY A 209 5.33 1.61 8.30
CA GLY A 209 4.86 1.61 9.69
C GLY A 209 5.54 0.52 10.54
N ALA A 210 5.19 0.44 11.82
CA ALA A 210 5.75 -0.55 12.75
C ALA A 210 5.47 -2.00 12.29
N GLU A 211 4.24 -2.32 11.89
CA GLU A 211 3.86 -3.66 11.38
C GLU A 211 4.62 -4.07 10.12
N GLY A 212 5.08 -3.10 9.32
CA GLY A 212 5.81 -3.35 8.09
C GLY A 212 7.31 -3.53 8.24
N GLY A 213 7.83 -3.47 9.47
CA GLY A 213 9.24 -3.64 9.78
C GLY A 213 10.12 -2.46 9.37
N TYR A 214 9.67 -1.23 9.63
CA TYR A 214 10.40 -0.01 9.23
C TYR A 214 11.79 0.05 9.86
N GLN A 215 11.89 -0.14 11.19
CA GLN A 215 13.17 -0.11 11.89
C GLN A 215 14.06 -1.27 11.47
N GLU A 216 13.47 -2.45 11.28
CA GLU A 216 14.15 -3.67 10.86
C GLU A 216 14.78 -3.55 9.46
N LYS A 217 14.30 -2.62 8.62
CA LYS A 217 14.91 -2.31 7.32
C LYS A 217 15.89 -1.16 7.40
N VAL A 218 15.56 -0.10 8.13
CA VAL A 218 16.37 1.12 8.17
C VAL A 218 17.62 0.94 9.02
N GLN A 219 17.49 0.45 10.25
CA GLN A 219 18.62 0.38 11.19
C GLN A 219 19.79 -0.45 10.63
N PRO A 220 19.58 -1.63 10.01
CA PRO A 220 20.69 -2.38 9.42
C PRO A 220 21.40 -1.69 8.26
N CYS A 221 20.73 -0.78 7.54
CA CYS A 221 21.41 0.03 6.52
C CYS A 221 22.38 1.00 7.20
N LEU A 222 21.90 1.70 8.23
CA LEU A 222 22.68 2.71 8.93
C LEU A 222 23.88 2.10 9.65
N ASP A 223 23.69 0.97 10.33
CA ASP A 223 24.75 0.23 11.01
C ASP A 223 25.84 -0.26 10.05
N ALA A 224 25.46 -0.58 8.81
CA ALA A 224 26.38 -1.01 7.76
C ALA A 224 26.99 0.15 6.96
N GLY A 225 26.65 1.41 7.27
CA GLY A 225 27.11 2.58 6.51
C GLY A 225 26.52 2.68 5.09
N ILE A 226 25.37 2.03 4.85
CA ILE A 226 24.69 2.01 3.55
C ILE A 226 23.61 3.12 3.54
N PRO A 227 23.63 4.06 2.58
CA PRO A 227 22.54 5.00 2.33
C PRO A 227 21.17 4.30 2.25
N CYS A 228 20.24 4.76 3.07
CA CYS A 228 18.86 4.28 3.11
C CYS A 228 17.92 5.37 2.59
N ILE A 229 17.20 5.09 1.52
CA ILE A 229 16.18 5.99 0.96
C ILE A 229 14.80 5.44 1.34
N VAL A 230 14.06 6.24 2.10
CA VAL A 230 12.70 5.93 2.55
C VAL A 230 11.73 6.79 1.76
N ILE A 231 10.88 6.14 0.98
CA ILE A 231 9.74 6.78 0.32
C ILE A 231 8.58 6.86 1.32
N THR A 232 8.08 8.06 1.60
CA THR A 232 6.93 8.30 2.48
C THR A 232 5.63 7.91 1.81
N ARG A 233 4.57 7.75 2.61
CA ARG A 233 3.22 7.53 2.08
C ARG A 233 2.77 8.75 1.29
N PRO A 234 2.09 8.54 0.14
CA PRO A 234 1.41 9.62 -0.56
C PRO A 234 0.41 10.33 0.36
N ALA A 235 0.26 11.63 0.16
CA ALA A 235 -0.75 12.42 0.87
C ALA A 235 -2.15 11.87 0.54
N PRO A 236 -3.04 11.68 1.54
CA PRO A 236 -4.42 11.27 1.29
C PRO A 236 -5.14 12.27 0.38
N LEU A 237 -5.88 11.76 -0.60
CA LEU A 237 -6.73 12.58 -1.47
C LEU A 237 -7.99 13.08 -0.75
N VAL A 238 -8.39 12.40 0.32
CA VAL A 238 -9.53 12.76 1.18
C VAL A 238 -8.99 13.48 2.43
N LYS A 239 -9.67 14.54 2.85
CA LYS A 239 -9.25 15.43 3.95
C LYS A 239 -10.42 15.72 4.91
N GLY A 240 -10.12 16.35 6.04
CA GLY A 240 -11.11 16.74 7.05
C GLY A 240 -11.73 15.52 7.73
N ASP A 241 -13.01 15.64 8.12
CA ASP A 241 -13.77 14.62 8.84
C ASP A 241 -13.89 13.26 8.15
N GLU A 242 -13.62 13.21 6.85
CA GLU A 242 -13.69 11.99 6.04
C GLU A 242 -12.34 11.28 5.92
N LEU A 243 -11.26 11.85 6.46
CA LEU A 243 -9.99 11.16 6.68
C LEU A 243 -10.01 10.51 8.07
N LEU A 244 -10.19 9.20 8.10
CA LEU A 244 -10.30 8.39 9.31
C LEU A 244 -8.94 7.76 9.60
N GLN A 245 -8.35 8.08 10.75
CA GLN A 245 -6.98 7.71 11.08
C GLN A 245 -6.90 6.63 12.16
N SER A 246 -8.02 6.30 12.80
CA SER A 246 -8.11 5.28 13.83
C SER A 246 -9.43 4.51 13.77
N GLN A 247 -9.47 3.34 14.42
CA GLN A 247 -10.71 2.57 14.58
C GLN A 247 -11.77 3.40 15.33
N ALA A 248 -11.37 4.26 16.28
CA ALA A 248 -12.26 5.16 17.00
C ALA A 248 -12.85 6.26 16.10
N ASP A 249 -12.03 6.82 15.18
CA ASP A 249 -12.51 7.79 14.19
C ASP A 249 -13.57 7.15 13.30
N PHE A 250 -13.32 5.91 12.87
CA PHE A 250 -14.29 5.14 12.09
C PHE A 250 -15.58 4.88 12.87
N THR A 251 -15.50 4.43 14.13
CA THR A 251 -16.68 4.23 14.99
C THR A 251 -17.49 5.52 15.11
N ALA A 252 -16.85 6.65 15.41
CA ALA A 252 -17.53 7.94 15.53
C ALA A 252 -18.17 8.40 14.20
N ARG A 253 -17.48 8.17 13.07
CA ARG A 253 -18.01 8.48 11.74
C ARG A 253 -19.20 7.59 11.37
N LEU A 254 -19.14 6.31 11.70
CA LEU A 254 -20.20 5.33 11.49
C LEU A 254 -21.46 5.71 12.29
N THR A 255 -21.31 6.09 13.57
CA THR A 255 -22.44 6.56 14.38
C THR A 255 -23.12 7.78 13.74
N ARG A 256 -22.35 8.78 13.28
CA ARG A 256 -22.90 9.95 12.57
C ARG A 256 -23.62 9.57 11.27
N TRP A 257 -23.09 8.60 10.53
CA TRP A 257 -23.71 8.12 9.29
C TRP A 257 -25.04 7.42 9.54
N LEU A 258 -25.12 6.57 10.57
CA LEU A 258 -26.34 5.88 10.98
C LEU A 258 -27.43 6.86 11.43
N SER A 259 -27.08 7.96 12.10
CA SER A 259 -28.05 8.99 12.51
C SER A 259 -28.56 9.86 11.36
N ALA A 260 -27.87 9.89 10.21
CA ALA A 260 -28.24 10.67 9.03
C ALA A 260 -29.02 9.83 7.98
N THR A 261 -29.38 8.59 8.34
CA THR A 261 -29.93 7.55 7.47
C THR A 261 -31.33 7.18 7.92
#